data_AF-A2E820-F1
#
_entry.id   AF-A2E820-F1
#
_cell.length_a   1.000
_cell.length_b   1.000
_cell.length_c   1.000
_cell.angle_alpha   90.00
_cell.angle_beta   90.00
_cell.angle_gamma   90.00
#
_symmetry.space_group_name_H-M   'P 1'
#
loop_
_entity.id
_entity.type
_entity.pdbx_description
1 polymer ?
#
loop_
_entity_poly.entity_id
_entity_poly.type
_entity_poly.pdbx_seq_one_letter_code
_entity_poly.pdbx_strand_id
1 'polypeptide(L)'
;MLKECVEAIRRECGKDFLIATKINFDDGYNGGLVAEEVAKICGSTNGVDLWEYSNTLKAVRNSLDPKTARPVKGGWHIKTLPILRKGTDAKIAIVDSIRKKHT
;
A
#
# COMPACT_ATOMS: atom_id res chain seq x y z
N MET A 1 -13.81 7.76 -4.12
CA MET A 1 -14.07 7.11 -2.82
C MET A 1 -12.97 7.35 -1.79
N LEU A 2 -11.74 6.82 -1.92
CA LEU A 2 -10.71 6.98 -0.85
C LEU A 2 -10.41 8.46 -0.50
N LYS A 3 -10.17 9.30 -1.52
CA LYS A 3 -9.92 10.74 -1.34
C LYS A 3 -11.07 11.43 -0.58
N GLU A 4 -12.32 11.16 -0.97
CA GLU A 4 -13.51 11.75 -0.34
C GLU A 4 -13.63 11.32 1.13
N CYS A 5 -13.30 10.06 1.46
CA CYS A 5 -13.26 9.59 2.84
C CYS A 5 -12.21 10.35 3.66
N VAL A 6 -10.99 10.52 3.13
CA VAL A 6 -9.92 11.25 3.82
C VAL A 6 -10.30 12.72 4.02
N GLU A 7 -10.85 13.37 3.00
CA GLU A 7 -11.32 14.76 3.07
C GLU A 7 -12.44 14.91 4.12
N ALA A 8 -13.39 13.98 4.18
CA ALA A 8 -14.46 13.99 5.17
C ALA A 8 -13.93 13.84 6.60
N ILE A 9 -13.03 12.88 6.85
CA ILE A 9 -12.40 12.69 8.16
C ILE A 9 -11.60 13.93 8.55
N ARG A 10 -10.84 14.50 7.60
CA ARG A 10 -10.01 15.67 7.88
C ARG A 10 -10.84 16.91 8.21
N ARG A 11 -11.98 17.08 7.55
CA ARG A 11 -12.95 18.14 7.85
C ARG A 11 -13.54 18.01 9.24
N GLU A 12 -13.85 16.79 9.67
CA GLU A 12 -14.47 16.52 10.97
C GLU A 12 -13.45 16.58 12.12
N CYS A 13 -12.28 15.98 11.95
CA CYS A 13 -11.34 15.75 13.05
C CYS A 13 -10.17 16.74 13.10
N GLY A 14 -10.00 17.60 12.08
CA GLY A 14 -8.91 18.56 12.02
C GLY A 14 -7.53 17.91 11.80
N LYS A 15 -6.46 18.72 11.88
CA LYS A 15 -5.08 18.28 11.57
C LYS A 15 -4.40 17.48 12.68
N ASP A 16 -4.88 17.61 13.92
CA ASP A 16 -4.28 16.94 15.08
C ASP A 16 -4.63 15.44 15.15
N PHE A 17 -5.64 15.01 14.40
CA PHE A 17 -6.04 13.61 14.30
C PHE A 17 -5.21 12.87 13.25
N LEU A 18 -4.55 11.77 13.61
CA LEU A 18 -3.75 11.01 12.64
C LEU A 18 -4.64 10.16 11.72
N ILE A 19 -4.51 10.34 10.40
CA ILE A 19 -5.16 9.49 9.40
C ILE A 19 -4.11 8.53 8.82
N ALA A 20 -4.24 7.26 9.17
CA ALA A 20 -3.50 6.17 8.54
C ALA A 20 -4.43 5.36 7.65
N THR A 21 -3.93 4.89 6.51
CA THR A 21 -4.68 3.97 5.66
C THR A 21 -3.79 2.87 5.11
N LYS A 22 -4.42 1.72 4.84
CA LYS A 22 -3.79 0.53 4.29
C LYS A 22 -4.19 0.37 2.85
N ILE A 23 -3.22 0.13 1.97
CA ILE A 23 -3.47 -0.15 0.56
C ILE A 23 -2.61 -1.32 0.09
N ASN A 24 -3.21 -2.19 -0.72
CA ASN A 24 -2.45 -3.21 -1.42
C ASN A 24 -1.74 -2.56 -2.61
N PHE A 25 -0.44 -2.76 -2.74
CA PHE A 25 0.33 -2.15 -3.84
C PHE A 25 0.67 -3.11 -4.98
N ASP A 26 0.43 -4.41 -4.76
CA ASP A 26 0.59 -5.45 -5.76
C ASP A 26 -0.48 -6.51 -5.50
N ASP A 27 -1.38 -6.67 -6.46
CA ASP A 27 -2.44 -7.65 -6.35
C ASP A 27 -1.96 -9.09 -6.62
N GLY A 28 -0.74 -9.25 -7.15
CA GLY A 28 -0.07 -10.54 -7.33
C GLY A 28 -0.43 -11.28 -8.62
N TYR A 29 -1.20 -10.67 -9.52
CA TYR A 29 -1.59 -11.22 -10.83
C TYR A 29 -1.36 -10.21 -11.98
N ASN A 30 -1.46 -10.67 -13.23
CA ASN A 30 -1.26 -9.84 -14.42
C ASN A 30 -2.49 -8.95 -14.68
N GLY A 31 -2.28 -7.64 -14.83
CA GLY A 31 -3.37 -6.66 -15.00
C GLY A 31 -4.06 -6.26 -13.70
N GLY A 32 -3.55 -6.70 -12.55
CA GLY A 32 -3.91 -6.16 -11.24
C GLY A 32 -3.15 -4.87 -10.92
N LEU A 33 -3.46 -4.27 -9.78
CA LEU A 33 -2.85 -3.01 -9.34
C LEU A 33 -1.33 -3.17 -9.16
N VAL A 34 -0.56 -2.20 -9.64
CA VAL A 34 0.91 -2.14 -9.47
C VAL A 34 1.37 -0.91 -8.68
N ALA A 35 2.61 -0.94 -8.19
CA ALA A 35 3.17 0.06 -7.29
C ALA A 35 3.12 1.49 -7.87
N GLU A 36 3.30 1.65 -9.18
CA GLU A 36 3.24 2.94 -9.87
C GLU A 36 1.84 3.55 -9.85
N GLU A 37 0.80 2.72 -9.98
CA GLU A 37 -0.58 3.15 -9.91
C GLU A 37 -0.95 3.54 -8.48
N VAL A 38 -0.49 2.74 -7.51
CA VAL A 38 -0.65 3.04 -6.08
C VAL A 38 0.04 4.33 -5.70
N ALA A 39 1.24 4.59 -6.20
CA ALA A 39 1.93 5.85 -5.98
C ALA A 39 1.11 7.06 -6.49
N LYS A 40 0.46 6.94 -7.66
CA LYS A 40 -0.43 7.98 -8.18
C LYS A 40 -1.68 8.16 -7.30
N ILE A 41 -2.26 7.08 -6.79
CA ILE A 41 -3.40 7.14 -5.86
C ILE A 41 -3.00 7.86 -4.58
N CYS A 42 -1.87 7.49 -3.98
CA CYS A 42 -1.36 8.12 -2.76
C CYS A 42 -1.08 9.62 -2.99
N GLY A 43 -0.49 9.99 -4.12
CA GLY A 43 -0.16 11.39 -4.43
C GLY A 43 -1.34 12.27 -4.78
N SER A 44 -2.46 11.67 -5.19
CA SER A 44 -3.72 12.39 -5.40
C SER A 44 -4.62 12.44 -4.16
N THR A 45 -4.27 11.70 -3.10
CA THR A 45 -5.04 11.59 -1.85
C THR A 45 -4.33 12.36 -0.73
N ASN A 46 -4.51 13.68 -0.73
CA ASN A 46 -3.95 14.56 0.31
C ASN A 46 -4.60 14.32 1.68
N GLY A 47 -3.85 14.59 2.74
CA GLY A 47 -4.36 14.54 4.12
C GLY A 47 -4.23 13.19 4.82
N VAL A 48 -3.64 12.19 4.17
CA VAL A 48 -3.16 10.96 4.82
C VAL A 48 -1.79 11.23 5.47
N ASP A 49 -1.64 10.83 6.72
CA ASP A 49 -0.39 11.00 7.48
C ASP A 49 0.51 9.76 7.41
N LEU A 50 -0.10 8.58 7.19
CA LEU A 50 0.61 7.32 7.07
C LEU A 50 -0.05 6.38 6.05
N TRP A 51 0.76 5.88 5.13
CA TRP A 51 0.40 4.78 4.23
C TRP A 51 1.03 3.47 4.72
N GLU A 52 0.18 2.48 5.01
CA GLU A 52 0.62 1.11 5.18
C GLU A 52 0.47 0.36 3.86
N TYR A 53 1.59 -0.12 3.31
CA TYR A 53 1.58 -0.92 2.09
C TYR A 53 1.68 -2.41 2.40
N SER A 54 0.77 -3.19 1.80
CA SER A 54 0.78 -4.65 1.83
C SER A 54 0.53 -5.25 0.45
N ASN A 55 0.53 -6.58 0.37
CA ASN A 55 0.06 -7.31 -0.81
C ASN A 55 -1.25 -8.05 -0.51
N THR A 56 -1.83 -8.61 -1.57
CA THR A 56 -3.02 -9.45 -1.53
C THR A 56 -3.01 -10.50 -0.42
N LEU A 57 -4.16 -10.64 0.23
CA LEU A 57 -4.46 -11.67 1.21
C LEU A 57 -4.03 -13.06 0.72
N LYS A 58 -3.29 -13.78 1.57
CA LYS A 58 -2.90 -15.19 1.35
C LYS A 58 -4.08 -16.09 0.95
N ALA A 59 -5.28 -15.83 1.48
CA ALA A 59 -6.51 -16.54 1.12
C ALA A 59 -6.93 -16.30 -0.35
N VAL A 60 -6.89 -15.04 -0.81
CA VAL A 60 -7.16 -14.69 -2.21
C VAL A 60 -6.09 -15.30 -3.12
N ARG A 61 -4.83 -15.29 -2.69
CA ARG A 61 -3.73 -15.91 -3.45
C ARG A 61 -3.87 -17.43 -3.61
N ASN A 62 -4.46 -18.12 -2.63
CA ASN A 62 -4.77 -19.54 -2.71
C ASN A 62 -6.01 -19.85 -3.56
N SER A 63 -6.91 -18.88 -3.77
CA SER A 63 -8.03 -18.97 -4.71
C SER A 63 -7.68 -18.55 -6.14
N LEU A 64 -6.54 -17.87 -6.34
CA LEU A 64 -6.02 -17.52 -7.66
C LEU A 64 -5.32 -18.74 -8.29
N ASP A 65 -5.50 -18.96 -9.59
CA ASP A 65 -4.83 -20.04 -10.33
C ASP A 65 -3.31 -19.98 -10.03
N PRO A 66 -2.71 -21.06 -9.47
CA PRO A 66 -1.28 -21.11 -9.18
C PRO A 66 -0.39 -20.77 -10.38
N LYS A 67 -0.88 -20.97 -11.61
CA LYS A 67 -0.17 -20.61 -12.85
C LYS A 67 -0.08 -19.10 -13.09
N THR A 68 -0.95 -18.32 -12.47
CA THR A 68 -1.02 -16.86 -12.57
C THR A 68 -0.44 -16.14 -11.35
N ALA A 69 -0.23 -16.87 -10.25
CA ALA A 69 0.31 -16.33 -9.01
C ALA A 69 1.84 -16.12 -9.12
N ARG A 70 2.31 -14.89 -8.88
CA ARG A 70 3.75 -14.60 -8.81
C ARG A 70 4.36 -15.10 -7.49
N PRO A 71 5.61 -15.64 -7.48
CA PRO A 71 6.28 -16.03 -6.23
C PRO A 71 6.57 -14.81 -5.35
N VAL A 72 6.21 -14.87 -4.06
CA VAL A 72 6.54 -13.81 -3.08
C VAL A 72 7.75 -14.27 -2.28
N LYS A 73 8.83 -13.49 -2.32
CA LYS A 73 10.00 -13.65 -1.45
C LYS A 73 9.92 -12.61 -0.33
N GLY A 74 10.45 -12.89 0.86
CA GLY A 74 10.54 -11.87 1.91
C GLY A 74 11.41 -10.68 1.45
N GLY A 75 11.04 -9.47 1.85
CA GLY A 75 11.74 -8.24 1.43
C GLY A 75 11.38 -7.79 0.01
N TRP A 76 10.40 -8.41 -0.64
CA TRP A 76 9.97 -8.03 -1.98
C TRP A 76 9.32 -6.64 -2.00
N HIS A 77 8.55 -6.30 -0.98
CA HIS A 77 7.84 -5.03 -0.87
C HIS A 77 8.81 -3.89 -0.55
N ILE A 78 9.96 -4.18 0.06
CA ILE A 78 11.01 -3.17 0.26
C ILE A 78 11.48 -2.61 -1.08
N LYS A 79 11.52 -3.42 -2.14
CA LYS A 79 11.97 -2.98 -3.47
C LYS A 79 11.03 -1.99 -4.14
N THR A 80 9.75 -1.96 -3.76
CA THR A 80 8.77 -1.01 -4.31
C THR A 80 8.72 0.30 -3.55
N LEU A 81 9.39 0.41 -2.39
CA LEU A 81 9.45 1.64 -1.60
C LEU A 81 9.90 2.87 -2.39
N PRO A 82 10.95 2.84 -3.23
CA PRO A 82 11.35 4.02 -4.00
C PRO A 82 10.28 4.50 -4.99
N ILE A 83 9.44 3.58 -5.50
CA ILE A 83 8.32 3.91 -6.40
C ILE A 83 7.20 4.56 -5.59
N LEU A 84 6.79 3.91 -4.50
CA LEU A 84 5.72 4.37 -3.63
C LEU A 84 6.03 5.74 -3.00
N ARG A 85 7.28 5.95 -2.58
CA ARG A 85 7.78 7.21 -2.01
C ARG A 85 7.65 8.38 -2.98
N LYS A 86 7.81 8.18 -4.29
CA LYS A 86 7.61 9.26 -5.29
C LYS A 86 6.17 9.78 -5.31
N GLY A 87 5.22 8.97 -4.84
CA GLY A 87 3.82 9.33 -4.78
C GLY A 87 3.42 10.09 -3.52
N THR A 88 4.21 10.10 -2.44
CA THR A 88 3.73 10.70 -1.18
C THR A 88 4.84 11.10 -0.22
N ASP A 89 4.65 12.25 0.43
CA ASP A 89 5.48 12.73 1.53
C ASP A 89 5.05 12.17 2.90
N ALA A 90 3.89 11.51 2.97
CA ALA A 90 3.38 10.92 4.20
C ALA A 90 4.29 9.79 4.72
N LYS A 91 4.16 9.43 6.00
CA LYS A 91 4.94 8.31 6.56
C LYS A 91 4.57 7.01 5.84
N ILE A 92 5.54 6.10 5.70
CA ILE A 92 5.30 4.80 5.08
C ILE A 92 5.59 3.70 6.09
N ALA A 93 4.65 2.77 6.22
CA ALA A 93 4.83 1.47 6.86
C ALA A 93 4.76 0.36 5.80
N ILE A 94 5.61 -0.65 5.90
CA ILE A 94 5.64 -1.81 5.00
C ILE A 94 5.32 -3.08 5.79
N VAL A 95 4.38 -3.86 5.29
CA VAL A 95 4.09 -5.21 5.79
C VAL A 95 4.65 -6.22 4.79
N ASP A 96 5.77 -6.87 5.12
CA ASP A 96 6.51 -7.73 4.18
C ASP A 96 7.23 -8.92 4.81
N SER A 97 6.57 -9.63 5.72
CA SER A 97 7.15 -10.80 6.41
C SER A 97 8.57 -10.56 6.96
N ILE A 98 8.88 -9.31 7.34
CA ILE A 98 10.17 -8.91 7.87
C ILE A 98 10.26 -9.50 9.28
N ARG A 99 11.21 -10.42 9.48
CA ARG A 99 11.39 -11.14 10.76
C ARG A 99 12.75 -10.89 11.39
N LYS A 100 13.68 -10.24 10.67
CA LYS A 100 15.03 -9.94 11.18
C LYS A 100 15.27 -8.44 11.10
N LYS A 101 16.05 -7.92 12.04
CA LYS A 101 16.41 -6.50 12.15
C LYS A 101 17.17 -5.95 10.91
N HIS A 102 17.82 -6.83 10.15
CA HIS A 102 18.68 -6.48 9.00
C HIS A 102 18.19 -7.07 7.68
N THR A 103 16.87 -7.29 7.53
CA THR A 103 16.29 -7.67 6.22
C THR A 103 16.03 -6.43 5.39
#